data_AF-A0A9D6Y5C0-F1
#
_entry.id   AF-A0A9D6Y5C0-F1
#
_cell.length_a   1.000
_cell.length_b   1.000
_cell.length_c   1.000
_cell.angle_alpha   90.00
_cell.angle_beta   90.00
_cell.angle_gamma   90.00
#
_symmetry.space_group_name_H-M   'P 1'
#
loop_
_entity.id
_entity.type
_entity.pdbx_description
1 polymer ?
#
loop_
_entity_poly.entity_id
_entity_poly.type
_entity_poly.pdbx_seq_one_letter_code
_entity_poly.pdbx_strand_id
1 'polypeptide(L)'
;MRTYAKRGFTLIELLVVIAIIGLLSTLAVVAMSNARQKARDAKRVSDIKQIQSALDLYATDKNGYPADETDGATGIVLGSAGAKCVSDVEGLNATCTGNVYMANVPSNPTPGGASYTYLSKKADATDCNAADAPCVNYNITFTLEADTGELKDGADANKTPDCTATSGGITCT
;
A
#
# COMPACT_ATOMS: atom_id res chain seq x y z
N MET A 1 54.48 41.66 -4.02
CA MET A 1 53.19 40.93 -3.97
C MET A 1 52.31 41.42 -5.11
N ARG A 2 52.00 40.58 -6.11
CA ARG A 2 51.03 40.93 -7.16
C ARG A 2 49.62 40.77 -6.59
N THR A 3 48.92 41.87 -6.36
CA THR A 3 47.51 41.92 -5.98
C THR A 3 46.65 41.62 -7.20
N TYR A 4 45.99 40.47 -7.23
CA TYR A 4 44.99 40.16 -8.24
C TYR A 4 43.75 41.03 -7.98
N ALA A 5 43.37 41.87 -8.95
CA ALA A 5 42.14 42.63 -8.90
C ALA A 5 40.95 41.66 -8.84
N LYS A 6 40.16 41.72 -7.76
CA LYS A 6 38.94 40.92 -7.63
C LYS A 6 37.98 41.35 -8.73
N ARG A 7 37.72 40.46 -9.69
CA ARG A 7 36.65 40.65 -10.68
C ARG A 7 35.30 40.48 -9.99
N GLY A 8 34.45 41.49 -10.08
CA GLY A 8 33.07 41.42 -9.60
C GLY A 8 32.17 40.69 -10.60
N PHE A 9 31.16 39.99 -10.10
CA PHE A 9 30.11 39.41 -10.94
C PHE A 9 29.28 40.50 -11.61
N THR A 10 28.93 40.32 -12.87
CA THR A 10 27.98 41.19 -13.56
C THR A 10 26.54 40.85 -13.15
N LEU A 11 25.66 41.85 -13.15
CA LEU A 11 24.23 41.64 -12.88
C LEU A 11 23.59 40.67 -13.88
N ILE A 12 24.05 40.69 -15.14
CA ILE A 12 23.56 39.80 -16.19
C ILE A 12 23.97 38.35 -15.92
N GLU A 13 25.20 38.10 -15.47
CA GLU A 13 25.63 36.75 -15.09
C GLU A 13 24.78 36.17 -13.98
N LEU A 14 24.47 36.96 -12.94
CA LEU A 14 23.63 36.48 -11.84
C LEU A 14 22.18 36.27 -12.27
N LEU A 15 21.65 37.13 -13.16
CA LEU A 15 20.30 37.01 -13.71
C LEU A 15 20.12 35.74 -14.55
N VAL A 16 21.09 35.42 -15.41
CA VAL A 16 21.04 34.21 -16.24
C VAL A 16 21.11 32.95 -15.37
N VAL A 17 21.92 32.95 -14.30
CA VAL A 17 22.03 31.80 -13.40
C VAL A 17 20.72 31.50 -12.68
N ILE A 18 20.07 32.51 -12.10
CA ILE A 18 18.78 32.28 -11.42
C ILE A 18 17.68 31.88 -12.41
N ALA A 19 17.73 32.36 -13.65
CA ALA A 19 16.79 31.95 -14.69
C ALA A 19 16.95 30.46 -15.05
N ILE A 20 18.19 29.98 -15.21
CA ILE A 20 18.48 28.57 -15.49
C ILE A 20 18.11 27.69 -14.29
N ILE A 21 18.45 28.10 -13.06
CA ILE A 21 18.06 27.36 -11.85
C ILE A 21 16.54 27.29 -11.73
N GLY A 22 15.83 28.38 -12.00
CA GLY A 22 14.37 28.42 -12.01
C GLY A 22 13.79 27.40 -12.99
N LEU A 23 14.27 27.38 -14.23
CA LEU A 23 13.82 26.42 -15.24
C LEU A 23 14.06 24.97 -14.80
N LEU A 24 15.28 24.63 -14.38
CA LEU A 24 15.63 23.26 -13.98
C LEU A 24 14.87 22.80 -12.73
N SER A 25 14.62 23.72 -11.78
CA SER A 25 13.91 23.39 -10.53
C SER A 25 12.48 22.90 -10.76
N THR A 26 11.77 23.47 -11.73
CA THR A 26 10.38 23.09 -12.01
C THR A 26 10.27 21.66 -12.54
N LEU A 27 11.16 21.26 -13.46
CA LEU A 27 11.23 19.90 -13.97
C LEU A 27 11.60 18.89 -12.86
N ALA A 28 12.51 19.27 -11.97
CA ALA A 28 12.93 18.41 -10.86
C ALA A 28 11.79 18.11 -9.89
N VAL A 29 10.93 19.09 -9.60
CA VAL A 29 9.76 18.91 -8.70
C VAL A 29 8.75 17.92 -9.28
N VAL A 30 8.43 18.02 -10.58
CA VAL A 30 7.50 17.08 -11.24
C VAL A 30 8.06 15.67 -11.23
N ALA A 31 9.34 15.51 -11.60
CA ALA A 31 10.02 14.21 -11.57
C ALA A 31 10.03 13.58 -10.17
N MET A 32 10.28 14.39 -9.13
CA MET A 32 10.28 13.92 -7.75
C MET A 32 8.88 13.47 -7.28
N SER A 33 7.83 14.17 -7.69
CA SER A 33 6.45 13.77 -7.36
C SER A 33 6.13 12.38 -7.93
N ASN A 34 6.43 12.16 -9.21
CA ASN A 34 6.22 10.88 -9.88
C ASN A 34 7.06 9.75 -9.25
N ALA A 35 8.33 10.04 -8.89
CA ALA A 35 9.19 9.07 -8.22
C ALA A 35 8.62 8.66 -6.84
N ARG A 36 8.07 9.61 -6.08
CA ARG A 36 7.44 9.32 -4.79
C ARG A 36 6.17 8.48 -4.92
N GLN A 37 5.36 8.69 -5.96
CA GLN A 37 4.18 7.86 -6.25
C GLN A 37 4.59 6.42 -6.50
N LYS A 38 5.51 6.18 -7.44
CA LYS A 38 6.02 4.83 -7.75
C LYS A 38 6.65 4.14 -6.54
N ALA A 39 7.37 4.89 -5.70
CA ALA A 39 7.94 4.33 -4.46
C ALA A 39 6.86 3.89 -3.47
N ARG A 40 5.74 4.63 -3.36
CA ARG A 40 4.60 4.22 -2.53
C ARG A 40 3.92 3.00 -3.10
N ASP A 41 3.70 2.93 -4.42
CA ASP A 41 3.09 1.76 -5.06
C ASP A 41 3.93 0.50 -4.90
N ALA A 42 5.25 0.60 -5.10
CA ALA A 42 6.17 -0.50 -4.83
C ALA A 42 6.08 -0.97 -3.36
N LYS A 43 5.91 -0.02 -2.43
CA LYS A 43 5.68 -0.34 -1.03
C LYS A 43 4.32 -1.02 -0.81
N ARG A 44 3.24 -0.55 -1.44
CA ARG A 44 1.91 -1.19 -1.37
C ARG A 44 1.97 -2.65 -1.79
N VAL A 45 2.55 -2.92 -2.95
CA VAL A 45 2.70 -4.29 -3.47
C VAL A 45 3.54 -5.16 -2.52
N SER A 46 4.62 -4.62 -1.95
CA SER A 46 5.44 -5.33 -0.96
C SER A 46 4.69 -5.62 0.34
N ASP A 47 3.90 -4.65 0.81
CA ASP A 47 3.12 -4.77 2.05
C ASP A 47 2.03 -5.82 1.89
N ILE A 48 1.32 -5.82 0.75
CA ILE A 48 0.33 -6.86 0.41
C ILE A 48 0.96 -8.25 0.37
N LYS A 49 2.13 -8.42 -0.25
CA LYS A 49 2.83 -9.72 -0.27
C LYS A 49 3.23 -10.23 1.12
N GLN A 50 3.62 -9.33 2.01
CA GLN A 50 3.89 -9.68 3.41
C GLN A 50 2.62 -10.15 4.12
N ILE A 51 1.50 -9.46 3.89
CA ILE A 51 0.20 -9.85 4.44
C ILE A 51 -0.22 -11.23 3.89
N GLN A 52 -0.12 -11.47 2.59
CA GLN A 52 -0.43 -12.76 1.96
C GLN A 52 0.38 -13.89 2.62
N SER A 53 1.69 -13.69 2.79
CA SER A 53 2.57 -14.68 3.43
C SER A 53 2.12 -15.01 4.86
N ALA A 54 1.70 -14.00 5.63
CA ALA A 54 1.20 -14.22 6.99
C ALA A 54 -0.16 -14.94 7.01
N LEU A 55 -1.03 -14.64 6.05
CA LEU A 55 -2.32 -15.32 5.89
C LEU A 55 -2.15 -16.78 5.47
N ASP A 56 -1.16 -17.09 4.63
CA ASP A 56 -0.85 -18.45 4.22
C ASP A 56 -0.31 -19.29 5.39
N LEU A 57 0.53 -18.69 6.25
CA LEU A 57 0.98 -19.32 7.50
C LEU A 57 -0.21 -19.59 8.44
N TYR A 58 -1.08 -18.61 8.64
CA TYR A 58 -2.30 -18.78 9.43
C TYR A 58 -3.17 -19.92 8.85
N ALA A 59 -3.38 -19.95 7.53
CA ALA A 59 -4.20 -20.96 6.87
C ALA A 59 -3.62 -22.38 6.99
N THR A 60 -2.29 -22.49 7.00
CA THR A 60 -1.58 -23.76 7.22
C THR A 60 -1.86 -24.32 8.62
N ASP A 61 -1.89 -23.46 9.64
CA ASP A 61 -2.06 -23.89 11.03
C ASP A 61 -3.54 -24.01 11.45
N LYS A 62 -4.43 -23.20 10.86
CA LYS A 62 -5.85 -23.08 11.24
C LYS A 62 -6.81 -23.73 10.25
N ASN A 63 -6.31 -24.31 9.15
CA ASN A 63 -7.10 -24.93 8.07
C ASN A 63 -8.12 -23.98 7.41
N GLY A 64 -7.82 -22.68 7.39
CA GLY A 64 -8.66 -21.64 6.82
C GLY A 64 -8.11 -20.25 7.11
N TYR A 65 -8.61 -19.24 6.42
CA TYR A 65 -8.22 -17.84 6.62
C TYR A 65 -9.03 -17.19 7.76
N PRO A 66 -8.50 -16.11 8.38
CA PRO A 66 -9.22 -15.37 9.41
C PRO A 66 -10.59 -14.92 8.91
N ALA A 67 -11.63 -15.14 9.71
CA ALA A 67 -12.98 -14.72 9.33
C ALA A 67 -13.22 -13.25 9.68
N ASP A 68 -14.11 -12.60 8.93
CA ASP A 68 -14.62 -11.27 9.24
C ASP A 68 -15.50 -11.29 10.51
N GLU A 69 -15.19 -10.42 11.47
CA GLU A 69 -15.82 -10.40 12.80
C GLU A 69 -17.25 -9.78 12.80
N THR A 70 -17.58 -8.94 11.81
CA THR A 70 -18.74 -8.03 11.92
C THR A 70 -19.96 -8.34 11.04
N ASP A 71 -19.80 -8.97 9.88
CA ASP A 71 -20.92 -9.41 9.00
C ASP A 71 -20.45 -10.14 7.72
N GLY A 72 -19.15 -10.30 7.49
CA GLY A 72 -18.59 -10.76 6.21
C GLY A 72 -18.64 -9.73 5.07
N ALA A 73 -19.58 -8.78 5.09
CA ALA A 73 -19.82 -7.85 3.97
C ALA A 73 -19.02 -6.54 4.00
N THR A 74 -18.62 -6.06 5.18
CA THR A 74 -17.96 -4.75 5.34
C THR A 74 -16.44 -4.80 5.26
N GLY A 75 -15.84 -5.97 5.54
CA GLY A 75 -14.40 -6.18 5.53
C GLY A 75 -13.65 -5.54 6.69
N ILE A 76 -12.46 -6.05 6.96
CA ILE A 76 -11.52 -5.54 7.95
C ILE A 76 -10.56 -4.56 7.29
N VAL A 77 -10.56 -3.30 7.75
CA VAL A 77 -9.52 -2.34 7.39
C VAL A 77 -8.19 -2.78 8.01
N LEU A 78 -7.11 -2.77 7.24
CA LEU A 78 -5.78 -3.17 7.70
C LEU A 78 -4.91 -1.98 8.11
N GLY A 79 -4.11 -2.17 9.15
CA GLY A 79 -3.14 -1.20 9.64
C GLY A 79 -3.66 -0.29 10.75
N SER A 80 -3.09 0.92 10.89
CA SER A 80 -3.07 1.71 12.13
C SER A 80 -4.42 2.00 12.83
N ALA A 81 -5.53 2.04 12.10
CA ALA A 81 -6.88 2.25 12.65
C ALA A 81 -7.77 0.99 12.64
N GLY A 82 -7.32 -0.12 12.05
CA GLY A 82 -8.07 -1.38 11.92
C GLY A 82 -7.29 -2.56 12.49
N ALA A 83 -7.23 -3.69 11.77
CA ALA A 83 -6.46 -4.84 12.20
C ALA A 83 -4.95 -4.53 12.18
N LYS A 84 -4.32 -4.69 13.33
CA LYS A 84 -2.90 -4.37 13.55
C LYS A 84 -2.02 -5.60 13.48
N CYS A 85 -2.59 -6.80 13.58
CA CYS A 85 -1.83 -8.03 13.64
C CYS A 85 -2.69 -9.23 13.17
N VAL A 86 -2.01 -10.35 12.93
CA VAL A 86 -2.59 -11.65 12.58
C VAL A 86 -2.14 -12.68 13.61
N SER A 87 -3.07 -13.39 14.25
CA SER A 87 -2.77 -14.40 15.28
C SER A 87 -3.76 -15.55 15.29
N ASP A 88 -3.41 -16.65 15.96
CA ASP A 88 -4.20 -17.89 15.99
C ASP A 88 -5.49 -17.82 16.82
N VAL A 89 -5.58 -16.90 17.77
CA VAL A 89 -6.75 -16.73 18.64
C VAL A 89 -7.76 -15.75 18.01
N GLU A 90 -7.31 -14.56 17.61
CA GLU A 90 -8.20 -13.48 17.15
C GLU A 90 -8.23 -13.31 15.63
N GLY A 91 -7.41 -14.04 14.88
CA GLY A 91 -7.28 -13.82 13.44
C GLY A 91 -6.70 -12.43 13.13
N LEU A 92 -7.39 -11.66 12.29
CA LEU A 92 -7.05 -10.28 11.93
C LEU A 92 -7.73 -9.31 12.90
N ASN A 93 -6.97 -8.77 13.86
CA ASN A 93 -7.54 -7.93 14.92
C ASN A 93 -6.59 -6.79 15.32
N ALA A 94 -7.11 -5.81 16.06
CA ALA A 94 -6.34 -4.72 16.65
C ALA A 94 -5.43 -5.19 17.79
N THR A 95 -5.79 -6.28 18.46
CA THR A 95 -5.02 -6.94 19.53
C THR A 95 -4.82 -8.39 19.17
N CYS A 96 -3.61 -8.91 19.38
CA CYS A 96 -3.30 -10.31 19.13
C CYS A 96 -2.71 -10.94 20.37
N THR A 97 -3.21 -12.12 20.71
CA THR A 97 -2.64 -12.99 21.74
C THR A 97 -2.27 -14.34 21.12
N GLY A 98 -1.67 -15.22 21.90
CA GLY A 98 -1.25 -16.53 21.38
C GLY A 98 -0.12 -16.44 20.36
N ASN A 99 -0.19 -17.29 19.32
CA ASN A 99 0.82 -17.36 18.27
C ASN A 99 0.54 -16.29 17.22
N VAL A 100 1.48 -15.36 17.07
CA VAL A 100 1.36 -14.22 16.16
C VAL A 100 2.07 -14.53 14.85
N TYR A 101 1.31 -14.56 13.75
CA TYR A 101 1.83 -14.75 12.39
C TYR A 101 2.33 -13.44 11.79
N MET A 102 1.74 -12.31 12.19
CA MET A 102 2.21 -10.97 11.82
C MET A 102 1.89 -9.98 12.92
N ALA A 103 2.92 -9.42 13.56
CA ALA A 103 2.75 -8.51 14.69
C ALA A 103 2.35 -7.09 14.29
N ASN A 104 2.69 -6.66 13.07
CA ASN A 104 2.39 -5.33 12.55
C ASN A 104 1.89 -5.45 11.11
N VAL A 105 0.58 -5.39 10.93
CA VAL A 105 -0.06 -5.27 9.63
C VAL A 105 0.23 -3.86 9.08
N PRO A 106 0.85 -3.75 7.89
CA PRO A 106 1.11 -2.44 7.29
C PRO A 106 -0.18 -1.68 6.96
N SER A 107 -0.15 -0.36 7.08
CA SER A 107 -1.18 0.53 6.55
C SER A 107 -0.77 1.13 5.22
N ASN A 108 -1.75 1.48 4.38
CA ASN A 108 -1.52 2.21 3.14
C ASN A 108 -0.62 3.45 3.33
N PRO A 109 0.46 3.62 2.55
CA PRO A 109 1.30 4.82 2.56
C PRO A 109 0.52 6.09 2.19
N THR A 110 0.56 7.11 3.05
CA THR A 110 -0.07 8.42 2.81
C THR A 110 0.78 9.30 1.88
N PRO A 111 0.20 10.30 1.17
CA PRO A 111 -1.18 10.80 1.23
C PRO A 111 -2.15 10.20 0.18
N GLY A 112 -1.78 9.15 -0.56
CA GLY A 112 -2.60 8.63 -1.67
C GLY A 112 -3.23 7.26 -1.38
N GLY A 113 -4.39 7.00 -1.99
CA GLY A 113 -5.05 5.68 -2.02
C GLY A 113 -5.98 5.39 -0.83
N ALA A 114 -6.87 4.42 -1.00
CA ALA A 114 -7.69 3.90 0.08
C ALA A 114 -6.86 3.03 1.04
N SER A 115 -7.35 2.86 2.28
CA SER A 115 -6.80 1.84 3.19
C SER A 115 -6.97 0.45 2.58
N TYR A 116 -6.08 -0.49 2.94
CA TYR A 116 -6.27 -1.87 2.52
C TYR A 116 -7.45 -2.47 3.27
N THR A 117 -8.32 -3.18 2.57
CA THR A 117 -9.48 -3.86 3.16
C THR A 117 -9.40 -5.34 2.88
N TYR A 118 -9.45 -6.15 3.93
CA TYR A 118 -9.50 -7.60 3.88
C TYR A 118 -10.95 -8.07 3.93
N LEU A 119 -11.31 -9.03 3.09
CA LEU A 119 -12.61 -9.71 3.09
C LEU A 119 -12.37 -11.22 3.00
N SER A 120 -12.85 -11.97 3.98
CA SER A 120 -12.83 -13.43 3.89
C SER A 120 -13.94 -13.96 3.00
N LYS A 121 -13.67 -15.05 2.29
CA LYS A 121 -14.57 -15.63 1.28
C LYS A 121 -14.74 -17.14 1.47
N LYS A 122 -15.95 -17.62 1.15
CA LYS A 122 -16.27 -19.04 1.07
C LYS A 122 -15.77 -19.64 -0.25
N ALA A 123 -15.98 -20.94 -0.43
CA ALA A 123 -15.58 -21.67 -1.64
C ALA A 123 -16.31 -21.15 -2.90
N ASP A 124 -17.53 -20.65 -2.73
CA ASP A 124 -18.37 -20.09 -3.78
C ASP A 124 -18.14 -18.57 -4.02
N ALA A 125 -17.08 -18.01 -3.43
CA ALA A 125 -16.73 -16.59 -3.47
C ALA A 125 -17.73 -15.62 -2.79
N THR A 126 -18.71 -16.14 -2.04
CA THR A 126 -19.52 -15.31 -1.14
C THR A 126 -18.74 -14.91 0.10
N ASP A 127 -19.20 -13.86 0.77
CA ASP A 127 -18.59 -13.37 2.01
C ASP A 127 -18.64 -14.42 3.12
N CYS A 128 -17.52 -14.60 3.81
CA CYS A 128 -17.39 -15.52 4.93
C CYS A 128 -17.24 -14.72 6.22
N ASN A 129 -18.01 -15.07 7.25
CA ASN A 129 -17.90 -14.50 8.59
C ASN A 129 -17.53 -15.59 9.61
N ALA A 130 -17.39 -15.21 10.88
CA ALA A 130 -17.02 -16.15 11.95
C ALA A 130 -17.98 -17.34 12.12
N ALA A 131 -19.27 -17.19 11.77
CA ALA A 131 -20.25 -18.28 11.82
C ALA A 131 -20.13 -19.26 10.65
N ASP A 132 -19.49 -18.84 9.56
CA ASP A 132 -19.25 -19.62 8.34
C ASP A 132 -17.85 -20.26 8.28
N ALA A 133 -17.05 -20.10 9.34
CA ALA A 133 -15.70 -20.64 9.40
C ALA A 133 -15.68 -22.19 9.28
N PRO A 134 -14.66 -22.79 8.63
CA PRO A 134 -13.44 -22.15 8.11
C PRO A 134 -13.64 -21.45 6.76
N CYS A 135 -13.13 -20.22 6.65
CA CYS A 135 -13.09 -19.49 5.39
C CYS A 135 -11.95 -20.02 4.50
N VAL A 136 -12.22 -20.27 3.23
CA VAL A 136 -11.27 -20.95 2.32
C VAL A 136 -10.57 -20.02 1.34
N ASN A 137 -11.07 -18.79 1.19
CA ASN A 137 -10.53 -17.78 0.29
C ASN A 137 -10.51 -16.41 1.01
N TYR A 138 -9.80 -15.44 0.43
CA TYR A 138 -9.84 -14.04 0.86
C TYR A 138 -9.54 -13.10 -0.32
N ASN A 139 -10.00 -11.86 -0.18
CA ASN A 139 -9.67 -10.74 -1.05
C ASN A 139 -9.11 -9.60 -0.21
N ILE A 140 -7.93 -9.08 -0.57
CA ILE A 140 -7.44 -7.80 -0.05
C ILE A 140 -7.56 -6.76 -1.15
N THR A 141 -8.36 -5.73 -0.93
CA THR A 141 -8.53 -4.63 -1.87
C THR A 141 -7.64 -3.45 -1.50
N PHE A 142 -7.01 -2.83 -2.49
CA PHE A 142 -6.16 -1.66 -2.31
C PHE A 142 -6.14 -0.79 -3.58
N THR A 143 -5.61 0.42 -3.48
CA THR A 143 -5.52 1.36 -4.61
C THR A 143 -4.07 1.67 -4.99
N LEU A 144 -3.73 1.66 -6.28
CA LEU A 144 -2.47 2.22 -6.78
C LEU A 144 -2.57 3.73 -7.01
N GLU A 145 -1.44 4.41 -7.16
CA GLU A 145 -1.40 5.83 -7.58
C GLU A 145 -0.92 6.02 -9.01
N ALA A 146 -0.30 5.00 -9.58
CA ALA A 146 0.17 4.92 -10.95
C ALA A 146 0.45 3.47 -11.35
N ASP A 147 0.54 3.24 -12.67
CA ASP A 147 1.00 1.98 -13.25
C ASP A 147 2.30 1.49 -12.57
N THR A 148 2.25 0.27 -12.05
CA THR A 148 3.32 -0.35 -11.28
C THR A 148 3.66 -1.72 -11.84
N GLY A 149 4.65 -1.74 -12.74
CA GLY A 149 5.02 -2.96 -13.48
C GLY A 149 3.91 -3.34 -14.46
N GLU A 150 3.40 -4.56 -14.33
CA GLU A 150 2.26 -5.06 -15.11
C GLU A 150 0.90 -4.68 -14.51
N LEU A 151 0.90 -4.21 -13.25
CA LEU A 151 -0.31 -3.78 -12.56
C LEU A 151 -0.69 -2.38 -13.03
N LYS A 152 -1.91 -2.26 -13.55
CA LYS A 152 -2.47 -1.00 -14.05
C LYS A 152 -3.22 -0.29 -12.94
N ASP A 153 -3.03 1.03 -12.89
CA ASP A 153 -3.86 1.92 -12.07
C ASP A 153 -5.25 2.00 -12.70
N GLY A 154 -6.28 1.66 -11.93
CA GLY A 154 -7.66 1.84 -12.32
C GLY A 154 -7.88 3.33 -12.51
N ALA A 155 -8.25 3.76 -13.72
CA ALA A 155 -8.30 5.17 -14.12
C ALA A 155 -9.41 6.01 -13.43
N ASP A 156 -9.84 5.62 -12.23
CA ASP A 156 -10.97 6.19 -11.54
C ASP A 156 -10.58 7.45 -10.75
N ALA A 157 -11.24 8.57 -11.05
CA ALA A 157 -10.99 9.84 -10.36
C ALA A 157 -11.33 9.80 -8.86
N ASN A 158 -11.98 8.73 -8.39
CA ASN A 158 -12.47 8.57 -7.03
C ASN A 158 -11.57 7.68 -6.15
N LYS A 159 -10.45 7.14 -6.69
CA LYS A 159 -9.53 6.25 -5.98
C LYS A 159 -10.22 5.10 -5.25
N THR A 160 -11.22 4.50 -5.90
CA THR A 160 -11.79 3.25 -5.41
C THR A 160 -10.72 2.15 -5.48
N PRO A 161 -10.84 1.07 -4.69
CA PRO A 161 -9.86 -0.01 -4.77
C PRO A 161 -9.87 -0.62 -6.18
N ASP A 162 -8.75 -0.47 -6.90
CA ASP A 162 -8.55 -0.94 -8.28
C ASP A 162 -7.82 -2.29 -8.34
N CYS A 163 -7.16 -2.66 -7.24
CA CYS A 163 -6.42 -3.90 -7.10
C CYS A 163 -7.05 -4.82 -6.06
N THR A 164 -7.10 -6.10 -6.40
CA THR A 164 -7.46 -7.19 -5.49
C THR A 164 -6.33 -8.21 -5.42
N ALA A 165 -5.93 -8.56 -4.19
CA ALA A 165 -4.98 -9.62 -3.91
C ALA A 165 -5.70 -10.83 -3.30
N THR A 166 -5.38 -12.02 -3.82
CA THR A 166 -5.86 -13.32 -3.33
C THR A 166 -4.65 -14.22 -3.06
N SER A 167 -4.84 -15.45 -2.56
CA SER A 167 -3.74 -16.41 -2.45
C SER A 167 -3.05 -16.72 -3.80
N GLY A 168 -3.75 -16.51 -4.93
CA GLY A 168 -3.23 -16.74 -6.27
C GLY A 168 -2.41 -15.58 -6.86
N GLY A 169 -2.33 -14.43 -6.18
CA GLY A 169 -1.60 -13.26 -6.65
C GLY A 169 -2.40 -11.97 -6.61
N ILE A 170 -1.90 -10.95 -7.30
CA ILE A 170 -2.47 -9.59 -7.33
C ILE A 170 -2.98 -9.32 -8.74
N THR A 171 -4.21 -8.84 -8.84
CA THR A 171 -4.85 -8.40 -10.10
C THR A 171 -5.39 -7.00 -9.92
N CYS A 172 -5.14 -6.12 -10.89
CA CYS A 172 -5.69 -4.77 -10.91
C CYS A 172 -6.49 -4.54 -12.19
N THR A 173 -7.56 -3.76 -12.10
CA THR A 173 -8.52 -3.49 -13.20
C THR A 173 -8.68 -2.02 -13.48
#